data_AF-A0A3B8WGM4-F1
#
_entry.id   AF-A0A3B8WGM4-F1
#
_cell.length_a   1.000
_cell.length_b   1.000
_cell.length_c   1.000
_cell.angle_alpha   90.00
_cell.angle_beta   90.00
_cell.angle_gamma   90.00
#
_symmetry.space_group_name_H-M   'P 1'
#
loop_
_entity.id
_entity.type
_entity.pdbx_description
1 polymer ?
#
loop_
_entity_poly.entity_id
_entity_poly.type
_entity_poly.pdbx_seq_one_letter_code
_entity_poly.pdbx_strand_id
1 'polypeptide(L)'
;MIRMFSGILLVLAATWSGVSQADSAQASRGAAEQLTSILKSYETYQADFIQIVVNENGSQVQETRGSLKAKRPGLFYWETGAPLSQFIVSD
;
A
#
# COMPACT_ATOMS: atom_id res chain seq x y z
N MET A 1 -62.98 -6.84 21.62
CA MET A 1 -62.88 -7.75 20.47
C MET A 1 -61.41 -8.08 20.24
N ILE A 2 -60.98 -9.24 20.74
CA ILE A 2 -59.71 -9.90 20.42
C ILE A 2 -60.12 -11.19 19.75
N ARG A 3 -59.65 -11.45 18.51
CA ARG A 3 -59.25 -12.77 17.99
C ARG A 3 -58.48 -12.56 16.68
N MET A 4 -57.16 -12.79 16.70
CA MET A 4 -56.47 -13.31 15.53
C MET A 4 -55.23 -14.08 15.99
N PHE A 5 -55.42 -15.39 16.17
CA PHE A 5 -54.37 -16.39 16.29
C PHE A 5 -54.56 -17.36 15.13
N SER A 6 -53.59 -17.43 14.22
CA SER A 6 -53.07 -18.69 13.63
C SER A 6 -52.25 -18.39 12.38
N GLY A 7 -51.00 -18.88 12.36
CA GLY A 7 -50.14 -18.83 11.18
C GLY A 7 -48.66 -19.00 11.51
N ILE A 8 -48.29 -20.10 12.18
CA ILE A 8 -46.90 -20.57 12.24
C ILE A 8 -46.53 -21.06 10.83
N LEU A 9 -45.54 -20.44 10.18
CA LEU A 9 -44.46 -21.04 9.37
C LEU A 9 -43.78 -19.97 8.51
N LEU A 10 -42.60 -19.50 8.90
CA LEU A 10 -41.56 -19.06 7.96
C LEU A 10 -40.21 -19.13 8.68
N VAL A 11 -39.81 -20.39 8.86
CA VAL A 11 -38.48 -20.84 9.25
C VAL A 11 -37.56 -20.66 8.04
N LEU A 12 -36.32 -20.19 8.30
CA LEU A 12 -35.13 -20.24 7.44
C LEU A 12 -35.16 -19.48 6.10
N ALA A 13 -34.70 -18.22 6.04
CA ALA A 13 -34.04 -17.66 4.85
C ALA A 13 -33.44 -16.24 5.07
N ALA A 14 -32.66 -15.97 6.13
CA ALA A 14 -32.03 -14.64 6.24
C ALA A 14 -30.69 -14.58 6.99
N THR A 15 -30.00 -15.71 7.16
CA THR A 15 -28.66 -15.73 7.79
C THR A 15 -27.60 -16.26 6.84
N TRP A 16 -27.48 -15.68 5.65
CA TRP A 16 -26.34 -15.88 4.75
C TRP A 16 -26.03 -14.59 3.98
N SER A 17 -25.67 -13.53 4.70
CA SER A 17 -25.10 -12.33 4.09
C SER A 17 -23.90 -11.80 4.90
N GLY A 18 -23.14 -12.70 5.54
CA GLY A 18 -22.16 -12.33 6.58
C GLY A 18 -20.71 -12.76 6.37
N VAL A 19 -20.35 -13.49 5.31
CA VAL A 19 -18.95 -13.93 5.09
C VAL A 19 -18.55 -13.66 3.65
N SER A 20 -17.96 -12.49 3.41
CA SER A 20 -17.18 -12.19 2.19
C SER A 20 -16.21 -11.01 2.42
N GLN A 21 -15.64 -10.87 3.62
CA GLN A 21 -14.66 -9.81 3.91
C GLN A 21 -13.29 -10.33 4.42
N ALA A 22 -13.04 -11.64 4.28
CA ALA A 22 -11.78 -12.25 4.72
C ALA A 22 -10.69 -12.33 3.64
N ASP A 23 -11.03 -12.18 2.36
CA ASP A 23 -10.10 -12.41 1.23
C ASP A 23 -9.06 -11.28 1.06
N SER A 24 -9.47 -10.03 1.23
CA SER A 24 -8.59 -8.87 1.02
C SER A 24 -7.45 -8.77 2.05
N ALA A 25 -7.71 -9.15 3.29
CA ALA A 25 -6.72 -9.15 4.37
C ALA A 25 -5.67 -10.28 4.22
N GLN A 26 -6.05 -11.41 3.61
CA GLN A 26 -5.10 -12.49 3.35
C GLN A 26 -4.24 -12.20 2.12
N ALA A 27 -4.83 -11.61 1.07
CA ALA A 27 -4.09 -11.16 -0.11
C ALA A 27 -3.03 -10.08 0.21
N SER A 28 -3.36 -9.13 1.09
CA SER A 28 -2.41 -8.07 1.49
C SER A 28 -1.23 -8.58 2.31
N ARG A 29 -1.45 -9.56 3.21
CA ARG A 29 -0.37 -10.22 3.96
C ARG A 29 0.60 -10.94 3.03
N GLY A 30 0.08 -11.71 2.06
CA GLY A 30 0.92 -12.41 1.08
C GLY A 30 1.78 -11.46 0.24
N ALA A 31 1.22 -10.32 -0.18
CA ALA A 31 1.97 -9.31 -0.94
C ALA A 31 3.11 -8.67 -0.11
N ALA A 32 2.86 -8.37 1.17
CA ALA A 32 3.87 -7.82 2.07
C ALA A 32 5.01 -8.82 2.35
N GLU A 33 4.68 -10.10 2.55
CA GLU A 33 5.65 -11.18 2.73
C GLU A 33 6.53 -11.36 1.48
N GLN A 34 5.92 -11.33 0.29
CA GLN A 34 6.65 -11.44 -0.97
C GLN A 34 7.61 -10.25 -1.18
N LEU A 35 7.14 -9.02 -0.95
CA LEU A 35 7.99 -7.83 -1.03
C LEU A 35 9.15 -7.92 -0.01
N THR A 36 8.85 -8.35 1.21
CA THR A 36 9.86 -8.55 2.25
C THR A 36 10.90 -9.57 1.81
N SER A 37 10.48 -10.68 1.21
CA SER A 37 11.38 -11.72 0.70
C SER A 37 12.34 -11.16 -0.36
N ILE A 38 11.84 -10.34 -1.29
CA ILE A 38 12.66 -9.70 -2.32
C ILE A 38 13.68 -8.74 -1.71
N LEU A 39 13.24 -7.90 -0.76
CA LEU A 39 14.08 -6.85 -0.17
C LEU A 39 15.04 -7.37 0.92
N LYS A 40 14.82 -8.57 1.45
CA LYS A 40 15.59 -9.12 2.57
C LYS A 40 17.06 -9.37 2.22
N SER A 41 17.36 -9.73 0.97
CA SER A 41 18.74 -10.00 0.52
C SER A 41 19.57 -8.75 0.26
N TYR A 42 18.93 -7.57 0.19
CA TYR A 42 19.62 -6.30 -0.03
C TYR A 42 20.11 -5.74 1.30
N GLU A 43 21.41 -5.88 1.56
CA GLU A 43 22.11 -5.23 2.68
C GLU A 43 22.53 -3.80 2.35
N THR A 44 22.90 -3.56 1.09
CA THR A 44 23.21 -2.25 0.52
C THR A 44 22.55 -2.13 -0.84
N TYR A 45 22.07 -0.94 -1.17
CA TYR A 45 21.48 -0.63 -2.47
C TYR A 45 21.89 0.76 -2.91
N GLN A 46 22.10 0.93 -4.22
CA GLN A 46 22.33 2.22 -4.84
C GLN A 46 21.70 2.24 -6.22
N ALA A 47 21.11 3.38 -6.59
CA ALA A 47 20.53 3.57 -7.92
C ALA A 47 20.42 5.06 -8.24
N ASP A 48 20.43 5.37 -9.53
CA ASP A 48 19.97 6.67 -10.01
C ASP A 48 18.48 6.62 -10.28
N PHE A 49 17.78 7.75 -10.10
CA PHE A 49 16.34 7.84 -10.28
C PHE A 49 15.92 9.06 -11.10
N ILE A 50 14.73 8.97 -11.67
CA ILE A 50 13.96 10.08 -12.23
C ILE A 50 12.61 10.12 -11.51
N GLN A 51 12.32 11.22 -10.84
CA GLN A 51 11.03 11.46 -10.19
C GLN A 51 10.19 12.39 -11.05
N ILE A 52 8.96 11.98 -11.34
CA ILE A 52 7.98 12.78 -12.07
C ILE A 52 6.80 13.06 -11.13
N VAL A 53 6.54 14.33 -10.84
CA VAL A 53 5.37 14.77 -10.08
C VAL A 53 4.32 15.26 -11.08
N VAL A 54 3.09 14.79 -10.92
CA VAL A 54 1.93 15.18 -11.72
C VAL A 54 0.86 15.84 -10.84
N ASN A 55 0.11 16.78 -11.41
CA ASN A 55 -1.04 17.37 -10.72
C ASN A 55 -2.30 16.50 -10.84
N GLU A 56 -3.42 16.96 -10.26
CA GLU A 56 -4.72 16.27 -10.28
C GLU A 56 -5.24 15.98 -11.69
N ASN A 57 -4.82 16.78 -12.68
CA ASN A 57 -5.23 16.65 -14.07
C ASN A 57 -4.29 15.74 -14.88
N GLY A 58 -3.26 15.16 -14.23
CA GLY A 58 -2.27 14.29 -14.86
C GLY A 58 -1.14 15.03 -15.60
N SER A 59 -1.10 16.35 -15.56
CA SER A 59 -0.02 17.13 -16.17
C SER A 59 1.24 17.07 -15.30
N GLN A 60 2.40 16.84 -15.93
CA GLN A 60 3.69 16.92 -15.26
C GLN A 60 3.93 18.34 -14.72
N VAL A 61 4.22 18.45 -13.43
CA VAL A 61 4.55 19.71 -12.77
C VAL A 61 6.01 19.80 -12.36
N GLN A 62 6.68 18.65 -12.22
CA GLN A 62 8.10 18.62 -11.87
C GLN A 62 8.75 17.32 -12.36
N GLU A 63 9.99 17.44 -12.84
CA GLU A 63 10.91 16.33 -13.03
C GLU A 63 12.19 16.60 -12.24
N THR A 64 12.65 15.58 -11.50
CA THR A 64 13.89 15.65 -10.72
C THR A 64 14.70 14.40 -10.96
N ARG A 65 16.03 14.54 -11.01
CA ARG A 65 16.96 13.41 -11.16
C ARG A 65 17.93 13.39 -9.99
N GLY A 66 18.39 12.20 -9.63
CA GLY A 66 19.26 12.07 -8.47
C GLY A 66 19.74 10.66 -8.23
N SER A 67 20.34 10.45 -7.07
CA SER A 67 20.88 9.17 -6.63
C SER A 67 20.35 8.80 -5.25
N LEU A 68 20.04 7.52 -5.09
CA LEU A 68 19.62 6.88 -3.86
C LEU A 68 20.74 5.94 -3.39
N LYS A 69 21.00 5.93 -2.09
CA LYS A 69 21.82 4.93 -1.40
C LYS A 69 21.09 4.48 -0.14
N ALA A 70 21.08 3.18 0.12
CA ALA A 70 20.51 2.60 1.32
C ALA A 70 21.43 1.51 1.86
N LYS A 71 21.50 1.39 3.18
CA LYS A 71 22.27 0.36 3.87
C LYS A 71 21.54 -0.06 5.15
N ARG A 72 21.47 -1.37 5.41
CA ARG A 72 20.96 -1.88 6.67
C ARG A 72 22.01 -1.74 7.79
N PRO A 73 21.57 -1.53 9.05
CA PRO A 73 20.21 -1.15 9.45
C PRO A 73 19.96 0.36 9.25
N GLY A 74 18.80 0.74 8.71
CA GLY A 74 18.26 2.12 8.80
C GLY A 74 18.95 3.23 7.98
N LEU A 75 20.17 3.05 7.50
CA LEU A 75 20.91 4.09 6.80
C LEU A 75 20.31 4.38 5.43
N PHE A 76 19.98 5.64 5.19
CA PHE A 76 19.36 6.09 3.95
C PHE A 76 19.95 7.43 3.52
N TYR A 77 20.21 7.57 2.22
CA TYR A 77 20.68 8.80 1.59
C TYR A 77 19.99 8.99 0.25
N TRP A 78 19.31 10.12 0.08
CA TRP A 78 18.65 10.53 -1.14
C TRP A 78 19.14 11.90 -1.53
N GLU A 79 19.65 12.05 -2.75
CA GLU A 79 20.15 13.32 -3.26
C GLU A 79 19.52 13.63 -4.61
N THR A 80 19.02 14.85 -4.76
CA THR A 80 18.56 15.38 -6.05
C THR A 80 19.58 16.38 -6.59
N GLY A 81 19.77 16.38 -7.90
CA GLY A 81 20.59 17.36 -8.60
C GLY A 81 19.85 18.69 -8.85
N ALA A 82 20.54 19.61 -9.53
CA ALA A 82 19.99 20.88 -9.98
C ALA A 82 18.75 20.68 -10.89
N PRO A 83 17.81 21.63 -10.93
CA PRO A 83 17.83 22.97 -10.31
C PRO A 83 17.39 23.01 -8.84
N LEU A 84 16.84 21.92 -8.32
CA LEU A 84 16.35 21.81 -6.94
C LEU A 84 17.22 20.80 -6.18
N SER A 85 18.48 21.17 -5.96
CA SER A 85 19.42 20.32 -5.24
C SER A 85 19.02 20.19 -3.78
N GLN A 86 18.82 18.96 -3.32
CA GLN A 86 18.47 18.67 -1.94
C GLN A 86 19.02 17.31 -1.55
N PHE A 87 19.16 17.07 -0.25
CA PHE A 87 19.46 15.75 0.26
C PHE A 87 18.63 15.41 1.50
N ILE A 88 18.35 14.12 1.69
CA ILE A 88 17.64 13.55 2.83
C ILE A 88 18.52 12.43 3.39
N VAL A 89 18.73 12.42 4.70
CA VAL A 89 19.54 11.39 5.41
C VAL A 89 18.75 10.81 6.57
N SER A 90 18.91 9.50 6.79
CA SER A 90 18.49 8.80 8.01
C SER A 90 19.66 7.97 8.55
N ASP A 91 19.79 7.92 9.87
CA ASP A 91 20.76 7.12 10.63
C ASP A 91 20.12 6.19 11.67
#